data_AF-A0A9X4MSP0-F1
#
_entry.id   AF-A0A9X4MSP0-F1
#
_cell.length_a   1.000
_cell.length_b   1.000
_cell.length_c   1.000
_cell.angle_alpha   90.00
_cell.angle_beta   90.00
_cell.angle_gamma   90.00
#
_symmetry.space_group_name_H-M   'P 1'
#
loop_
_entity.id
_entity.type
_entity.pdbx_description
1 polymer ?
#
loop_
_entity_poly.entity_id
_entity_poly.type
_entity_poly.pdbx_seq_one_letter_code
_entity_poly.pdbx_strand_id
1 'polypeptide(L)' 'MWDKQIDSLEVSYATLMTAKEDGFEKGLERGREEGREEGLIYSARNFLRSGFPADVIAENLNLPLERVLQLQSELNANS' A
#
# COMPACT_ATOMS: atom_id res chain seq x y z
N MET A 1 11.90 37.65 31.88
CA MET A 1 12.37 37.42 30.49
C MET A 1 13.03 36.05 30.42
N TRP A 2 12.23 35.00 30.66
CA TRP A 2 12.61 33.57 30.58
C TRP A 2 11.54 32.80 29.80
N ASP A 3 10.29 33.26 29.88
CA ASP A 3 9.12 32.68 29.21
C ASP A 3 9.27 32.56 27.69
N LYS A 4 9.74 33.62 27.01
CA LYS A 4 9.87 33.61 25.53
C LYS A 4 10.83 32.54 24.97
N GLN A 5 11.84 32.12 25.73
CA GLN A 5 12.77 31.07 25.31
C GLN A 5 12.21 29.67 25.54
N ILE A 6 11.44 29.48 26.63
CA ILE A 6 10.72 28.24 26.90
C ILE A 6 9.63 28.03 25.85
N ASP A 7 8.86 29.07 25.53
CA ASP A 7 7.79 29.02 24.51
C ASP A 7 8.34 28.60 23.12
N SER A 8 9.53 29.10 22.76
CA SER A 8 10.20 28.76 21.49
C SER A 8 10.65 27.29 21.44
N LEU A 9 11.17 26.77 22.56
CA LEU A 9 11.58 25.38 22.70
C LEU A 9 10.39 24.42 22.65
N GLU A 10 9.29 24.76 23.30
CA GLU A 10 8.07 23.96 23.32
C GLU A 10 7.43 23.87 21.93
N VAL A 11 7.32 24.99 21.21
CA VAL A 11 6.81 25.02 19.82
C VAL A 11 7.71 24.20 18.88
N SER A 12 9.04 24.31 19.03
CA SER A 12 10.00 23.54 18.24
C SER A 12 9.86 22.03 18.50
N TYR A 13 9.78 21.64 19.76
CA TYR A 13 9.60 20.23 20.14
C TYR A 13 8.27 19.67 19.65
N ALA A 14 7.17 20.41 19.84
CA ALA A 14 5.86 20.02 19.34
C ALA A 14 5.88 19.80 17.82
N THR A 15 6.48 20.72 17.07
CA THR A 15 6.60 20.62 15.60
C THR A 15 7.39 19.38 15.17
N LEU A 16 8.49 19.06 15.86
CA LEU A 16 9.29 17.86 15.56
C LEU A 16 8.54 16.58 15.90
N MET A 17 7.80 16.57 17.00
CA MET A 17 6.99 15.42 17.41
C MET A 17 5.87 15.16 16.41
N THR A 18 5.12 16.19 16.02
CA THR A 18 4.07 16.05 15.00
C THR A 18 4.64 15.58 13.66
N ALA A 19 5.77 16.15 13.22
CA ALA A 19 6.39 15.74 11.96
C ALA A 19 6.86 14.28 11.99
N LYS A 20 7.35 13.79 13.14
CA LYS A 20 7.75 12.41 13.33
C LYS A 20 6.54 11.47 13.33
N GLU A 21 5.48 11.82 14.04
CA GLU A 21 4.23 11.05 14.12
C GLU A 21 3.59 10.94 12.74
N ASP A 22 3.42 12.06 12.03
CA ASP A 22 2.92 12.11 10.65
C ASP A 22 3.75 11.23 9.71
N GLY A 23 5.08 11.30 9.82
CA GLY A 23 5.99 10.51 8.99
C GLY A 23 5.84 9.01 9.23
N PHE A 24 5.70 8.61 10.49
CA PHE A 24 5.48 7.22 10.87
C PHE A 24 4.12 6.71 10.40
N GLU A 25 3.05 7.47 10.61
CA GLU A 25 1.69 7.10 10.20
C GLU A 25 1.58 6.96 8.68
N LYS A 26 2.10 7.94 7.92
CA LYS A 26 2.14 7.87 6.45
C LYS A 26 2.96 6.68 5.94
N GLY A 27 4.10 6.39 6.59
CA GLY A 27 4.93 5.25 6.24
C GLY A 27 4.21 3.91 6.48
N LEU A 28 3.52 3.79 7.61
CA LEU A 28 2.75 2.61 7.95
C LEU A 28 1.56 2.39 7.01
N GLU A 29 0.83 3.45 6.69
CA GLU A 29 -0.31 3.39 5.76
C GLU A 29 0.14 2.93 4.37
N ARG A 30 1.19 3.57 3.82
CA ARG A 30 1.76 3.19 2.51
C ARG A 30 2.25 1.75 2.49
N GLY A 31 3.03 1.34 3.49
CA GLY A 31 3.54 -0.04 3.55
C GLY A 31 2.41 -1.08 3.64
N ARG A 32 1.31 -0.77 4.34
CA ARG A 32 0.14 -1.64 4.42
C ARG A 32 -0.61 -1.73 3.09
N GLU A 33 -0.74 -0.60 2.37
CA GLU A 33 -1.38 -0.55 1.06
C GLU A 33 -0.56 -1.30 0.00
N GLU A 34 0.74 -1.00 -0.10
CA GLU A 34 1.69 -1.66 -1.01
C GLU A 34 1.72 -3.18 -0.76
N GLY A 35 1.87 -3.60 0.50
CA GLY A 35 1.89 -5.04 0.83
C GLY A 35 0.58 -5.76 0.52
N ARG A 36 -0.57 -5.08 0.68
CA ARG A 36 -1.87 -5.63 0.28
C ARG A 36 -1.96 -5.78 -1.24
N GLU A 37 -1.54 -4.76 -2.00
CA GLU A 37 -1.57 -4.80 -3.46
C GLU A 37 -0.65 -5.90 -4.01
N GLU A 38 0.60 -5.97 -3.54
CA GLU A 38 1.56 -7.00 -3.93
C GLU A 38 1.04 -8.41 -3.62
N GLY A 39 0.45 -8.61 -2.44
CA GLY A 39 -0.14 -9.90 -2.05
C GLY A 39 -1.32 -10.32 -2.93
N LEU A 40 -2.18 -9.37 -3.31
CA LEU A 40 -3.31 -9.63 -4.22
C LEU A 40 -2.82 -9.98 -5.62
N ILE A 41 -1.84 -9.24 -6.15
CA ILE A 41 -1.23 -9.49 -7.45
C ILE A 41 -0.55 -10.85 -7.48
N TYR A 42 0.24 -11.18 -6.46
CA TYR A 42 0.91 -12.48 -6.32
C TYR A 42 -0.12 -13.63 -6.34
N SER A 43 -1.18 -13.51 -5.54
CA SER A 43 -2.25 -14.51 -5.47
C SER A 43 -2.98 -14.66 -6.81
N ALA A 44 -3.33 -13.56 -7.47
CA ALA A 44 -3.99 -13.57 -8.78
C ALA A 44 -3.13 -14.27 -9.84
N ARG A 45 -1.82 -13.97 -9.90
CA ARG A 45 -0.90 -14.64 -10.84
C ARG A 45 -0.80 -16.13 -10.57
N ASN A 46 -0.79 -16.56 -9.31
CA ASN A 46 -0.75 -17.97 -8.96
C ASN A 46 -2.04 -18.68 -9.41
N PHE A 47 -3.21 -18.11 -9.15
CA PHE A 47 -4.47 -18.68 -9.63
C PHE A 47 -4.54 -18.77 -11.16
N LEU A 48 -4.10 -17.74 -11.88
CA LEU A 48 -4.02 -17.76 -13.35
C LEU A 48 -3.11 -18.88 -13.85
N ARG A 49 -1.92 -19.07 -13.23
CA ARG A 49 -1.01 -20.17 -13.57
C ARG A 49 -1.58 -21.55 -13.24
N SER A 50 -2.41 -21.64 -12.21
CA SER A 50 -3.15 -22.85 -11.85
C SER A 50 -4.38 -23.09 -12.74
N GLY A 51 -4.68 -22.21 -13.69
CA GLY A 51 -5.75 -22.38 -14.67
C GLY A 51 -7.14 -21.96 -14.19
N PHE A 52 -7.24 -21.20 -13.10
CA PHE A 52 -8.52 -20.63 -12.66
C PHE A 52 -8.99 -19.54 -13.64
N PRO A 53 -10.31 -19.43 -13.88
CA PRO A 53 -10.85 -18.43 -14.79
C PRO A 53 -10.83 -17.02 -14.15
N ALA A 54 -10.64 -15.99 -14.99
CA ALA A 54 -10.35 -14.64 -14.54
C ALA A 54 -11.49 -13.97 -13.74
N ASP A 55 -12.73 -14.31 -14.07
CA ASP A 55 -13.95 -13.86 -13.37
C ASP A 55 -14.02 -14.40 -11.94
N VAL A 56 -13.75 -15.69 -11.74
CA VAL A 56 -13.70 -16.31 -10.41
C VAL A 56 -12.57 -15.71 -9.57
N ILE A 57 -11.41 -15.44 -10.17
CA ILE A 57 -10.29 -14.80 -9.47
C ILE A 57 -10.65 -13.37 -9.04
N ALA A 58 -11.27 -12.60 -9.94
CA ALA A 58 -11.71 -11.23 -9.68
C ALA A 58 -12.69 -11.17 -8.50
N GLU A 59 -13.68 -12.08 -8.48
CA GLU A 59 -14.65 -12.21 -7.39
C GLU A 59 -13.98 -12.58 -6.06
N ASN A 60 -13.14 -13.61 -6.05
CA ASN A 60 -12.55 -14.14 -4.81
C ASN A 60 -11.50 -13.20 -4.18
N LEU A 61 -10.74 -12.48 -5.01
CA LEU A 61 -9.73 -11.53 -4.54
C LEU A 61 -10.27 -10.11 -4.38
N ASN A 62 -11.55 -9.89 -4.71
CA ASN A 62 -12.15 -8.57 -4.78
C ASN A 62 -11.28 -7.60 -5.62
N LEU A 63 -10.85 -8.08 -6.79
CA LEU A 63 -10.07 -7.34 -7.76
C LEU A 63 -10.96 -6.99 -8.97
N PRO A 64 -10.75 -5.83 -9.62
CA PRO A 64 -11.40 -5.55 -10.89
C PRO A 64 -11.07 -6.62 -11.93
N LEU A 65 -12.07 -7.12 -12.66
CA LEU A 65 -11.87 -8.12 -13.71
C LEU A 65 -10.84 -7.66 -14.74
N GLU A 66 -10.88 -6.39 -15.14
CA GLU A 66 -9.91 -5.78 -16.05
C GLU A 66 -8.47 -5.94 -15.54
N ARG A 67 -8.24 -5.79 -14.23
CA ARG A 67 -6.91 -5.96 -13.64
C ARG A 67 -6.44 -7.41 -13.73
N VAL A 68 -7.32 -8.38 -13.50
CA VAL A 68 -6.99 -9.81 -13.63
C VAL A 68 -6.67 -10.17 -15.09
N LEU A 69 -7.43 -9.64 -16.05
CA LEU A 69 -7.18 -9.84 -17.49
C LEU A 69 -5.85 -9.20 -17.94
N GLN A 70 -5.51 -8.04 -17.40
CA GLN A 70 -4.21 -7.41 -17.63
C GLN A 70 -3.08 -8.31 -17.13
N LEU A 71 -3.18 -8.82 -15.90
CA LEU A 71 -2.19 -9.76 -15.33
C LEU A 71 -2.08 -11.05 -16.15
N GLN A 72 -3.18 -11.55 -16.70
CA GLN A 72 -3.19 -12.72 -17.59
C GLN A 72 -2.44 -12.43 -18.89
N SER A 73 -2.66 -11.26 -19.49
CA SER A 73 -1.94 -10.80 -20.69
C SER A 73 -0.44 -10.66 -20.41
N GLU A 74 -0.06 -10.07 -19.27
CA GLU A 74 1.33 -9.95 -18.82
C GLU A 74 2.01 -11.33 -18.68
N LEU A 75 1.32 -12.33 -18.15
CA LEU A 75 1.86 -13.69 -18.01
C LEU A 75 2.09 -14.35 -19.37
N ASN A 76 1.13 -14.21 -20.29
CA ASN A 76 1.20 -14.80 -21.63
C ASN A 76 2.30 -14.13 -22.49
N ALA A 77 2.54 -12.83 -22.31
CA ALA A 77 3.59 -12.11 -23.02
C ALA A 77 5.02 -12.45 -22.56
N ASN A 78 5.15 -13.01 -21.35
CA ASN A 78 6.43 -13.40 -20.75
C ASN A 78 6.67 -14.93 -20.79
N SER A 79 5.79 -15.68 -21.47
CA SER A 79 5.89 -17.13 -21.69
C SER A 79 6.45 -17.41 -23.09
#